data_AF-A0A918X6X8-F1
#
_entry.id   AF-A0A918X6X8-F1
#
_cell.length_a   1.000
_cell.length_b   1.000
_cell.length_c   1.000
_cell.angle_alpha   90.00
_cell.angle_beta   90.00
_cell.angle_gamma   90.00
#
_symmetry.space_group_name_H-M   'P 1'
#
loop_
_entity.id
_entity.type
_entity.pdbx_description
1 polymer ?
#
loop_
_entity_poly.entity_id
_entity_poly.type
_entity_poly.pdbx_seq_one_letter_code
_entity_poly.pdbx_strand_id
1 'polypeptide(L)'
;MAERTRVRQPLLPLLVDHVTNRWMRLREILAAAQAVEPGERFTAAGAQWQRTASEYDLKRAKTEKSFPVRAVNRDTGELVAVTRDETAAFWDWAVVEVLRHAGLRIEELTELTHLSVRNYQRPNGEVVALLVVTPSKTDRERVIPMSAELFHVIAQVIRRHRATYGTVPIASRYDVHEKVWCPPLPYLFQTQTGLERQAMSTTTIWRRLRKCCTELAKTHPEFVGTTFSAHDFRRIFATDLVNSGLPIHIGAALLGHLNIQTTRGYVAVFDDDIVRHYQQFLDQRRQLRPEEEYRDPTSEEWSEFQEHFDKRKVELGSCGRPYGTPCAHEHACIRCPMLSVNPTMLPRLDELEDDLVTRRQHAIAQGWKGEVEGIELTLTFLRSKRAQVHRSQQLPPVNLGIPSFPHSRPTTE
;
A
#
# COMPACT_ATOMS: atom_id res chain seq x y z
N MET A 1 8.64 14.56 4.36
CA MET A 1 8.50 13.16 4.84
C MET A 1 8.72 12.17 3.70
N ALA A 2 7.96 12.24 2.58
CA ALA A 2 8.11 11.38 1.40
C ALA A 2 9.54 11.30 0.83
N GLU A 3 10.25 12.43 0.80
CA GLU A 3 11.65 12.52 0.34
C GLU A 3 12.59 11.52 1.05
N ARG A 4 12.42 11.33 2.36
CA ARG A 4 13.24 10.40 3.15
C ARG A 4 13.09 8.95 2.66
N THR A 5 11.87 8.57 2.27
CA THR A 5 11.55 7.24 1.72
C THR A 5 12.09 7.11 0.30
N ARG A 6 11.85 8.11 -0.57
CA ARG A 6 12.34 8.13 -1.96
C ARG A 6 13.85 7.97 -2.04
N VAL A 7 14.61 8.63 -1.16
CA VAL A 7 16.08 8.50 -1.11
C VAL A 7 16.54 7.11 -0.61
N ARG A 8 15.78 6.46 0.29
CA ARG A 8 16.21 5.21 0.94
C ARG A 8 15.73 3.95 0.23
N GLN A 9 14.59 3.99 -0.46
CA GLN A 9 14.01 2.82 -1.11
C GLN A 9 14.98 2.21 -2.15
N PRO A 10 15.67 2.99 -3.01
CA PRO A 10 16.68 2.44 -3.93
C PRO A 10 17.91 1.87 -3.24
N LEU A 11 18.21 2.30 -2.00
CA LEU A 11 19.38 1.87 -1.24
C LEU A 11 19.13 0.59 -0.42
N LEU A 12 17.86 0.23 -0.20
CA LEU A 12 17.50 -0.92 0.62
C LEU A 12 18.08 -2.25 0.10
N PRO A 13 18.08 -2.55 -1.22
CA PRO A 13 18.73 -3.76 -1.75
C PRO A 13 20.21 -3.88 -1.36
N LEU A 14 20.97 -2.78 -1.43
CA LEU A 14 22.39 -2.76 -1.05
C LEU A 14 22.60 -3.11 0.43
N LEU A 15 21.73 -2.59 1.32
CA LEU A 15 21.77 -2.92 2.74
C LEU A 15 21.46 -4.41 2.98
N VAL A 16 20.45 -4.94 2.27
CA VAL A 16 20.05 -6.36 2.35
C VAL A 16 21.18 -7.27 1.88
N ASP A 17 21.78 -6.98 0.73
CA ASP A 17 22.90 -7.74 0.18
C ASP A 17 24.09 -7.72 1.13
N HIS A 18 24.40 -6.57 1.72
CA HIS A 18 25.49 -6.44 2.69
C HIS A 18 25.29 -7.35 3.90
N VAL A 19 24.13 -7.29 4.57
CA VAL A 19 23.90 -8.10 5.78
C VAL A 19 23.79 -9.59 5.45
N THR A 20 23.20 -9.93 4.30
CA THR A 20 23.06 -11.31 3.84
C THR A 20 24.41 -11.93 3.49
N ASN A 21 25.20 -11.27 2.64
CA ASN A 21 26.52 -11.75 2.23
C ASN A 21 27.47 -11.85 3.43
N ARG A 22 27.43 -10.88 4.34
CA ARG A 22 28.24 -10.90 5.57
C ARG A 22 27.87 -12.09 6.46
N TRP A 23 26.58 -12.37 6.65
CA TRP A 23 26.15 -13.52 7.44
C TRP A 23 26.51 -14.84 6.76
N MET A 24 26.20 -15.01 5.47
CA MET A 24 26.50 -16.24 4.72
C MET A 24 28.01 -16.56 4.73
N ARG A 25 28.85 -15.56 4.46
CA ARG A 25 30.31 -15.70 4.53
C ARG A 25 30.79 -16.17 5.91
N LEU A 26 30.34 -15.51 6.99
CA LEU A 26 30.78 -15.87 8.34
C LEU A 26 30.22 -17.23 8.79
N ARG A 27 29.03 -17.59 8.32
CA ARG A 27 28.43 -18.90 8.58
C ARG A 27 29.20 -20.03 7.89
N GLU A 28 29.62 -19.82 6.64
CA GLU A 28 30.47 -20.76 5.90
C GLU A 28 31.81 -20.97 6.62
N ILE A 29 32.48 -19.86 7.00
CA ILE A 29 33.75 -19.92 7.75
C ILE A 29 33.54 -20.63 9.10
N LEU A 30 32.45 -20.35 9.82
CA LEU A 30 32.15 -20.99 11.09
C LEU A 30 31.96 -22.50 10.93
N ALA A 31 31.18 -22.93 9.93
CA ALA A 31 30.91 -24.34 9.68
C ALA A 31 32.20 -25.11 9.32
N ALA A 32 33.02 -24.55 8.42
CA ALA A 32 34.30 -25.14 8.05
C ALA A 32 35.28 -25.18 9.23
N ALA A 33 35.36 -24.10 10.02
CA ALA A 33 36.19 -24.05 11.22
C ALA A 33 35.74 -25.04 12.29
N GLN A 34 34.44 -25.30 12.44
CA GLN A 34 33.94 -26.28 13.41
C GLN A 34 34.28 -27.74 13.02
N ALA A 35 34.55 -28.01 11.74
CA ALA A 35 34.87 -29.33 11.21
C ALA A 35 36.35 -29.74 11.34
N VAL A 36 37.22 -28.83 11.78
CA VAL A 36 38.68 -29.06 11.90
C VAL A 36 39.17 -28.75 13.31
N GLU A 37 40.25 -29.35 13.77
CA GLU A 37 40.80 -29.13 15.11
C GLU A 37 41.60 -27.80 15.23
N PRO A 38 41.77 -27.23 16.44
CA PRO A 38 42.63 -26.07 16.63
C PRO A 38 44.06 -26.35 16.14
N GLY A 39 44.58 -25.47 15.29
CA GLY A 39 45.87 -25.63 14.63
C GLY A 39 45.77 -26.07 13.17
N GLU A 40 44.65 -26.68 12.76
CA GLU A 40 44.45 -27.16 11.39
C GLU A 40 44.04 -26.05 10.42
N ARG A 41 44.44 -26.22 9.16
CA ARG A 41 44.11 -25.31 8.06
C ARG A 41 42.84 -25.78 7.34
N PHE A 42 42.06 -24.83 6.88
CA PHE A 42 40.84 -25.08 6.12
C PHE A 42 40.60 -23.96 5.11
N THR A 43 39.81 -24.24 4.08
CA THR A 43 39.42 -23.26 3.06
C THR A 43 37.94 -22.93 3.21
N ALA A 44 37.61 -21.63 3.26
CA ALA A 44 36.22 -21.16 3.34
C ALA A 44 36.12 -19.73 2.81
N ALA A 45 35.01 -19.42 2.15
CA ALA A 45 34.71 -18.12 1.58
C ALA A 45 35.85 -17.57 0.69
N GLY A 46 36.47 -18.46 -0.10
CA GLY A 46 37.54 -18.13 -1.04
C GLY A 46 38.90 -17.78 -0.43
N ALA A 47 39.10 -18.00 0.88
CA ALA A 47 40.37 -17.72 1.56
C ALA A 47 40.90 -18.94 2.34
N GLN A 48 42.20 -18.96 2.59
CA GLN A 48 42.83 -19.95 3.46
C GLN A 48 42.76 -19.49 4.92
N TRP A 49 42.35 -20.38 5.81
CA TRP A 49 42.19 -20.10 7.23
C TRP A 49 42.93 -21.14 8.06
N GLN A 50 43.26 -20.78 9.30
CA GLN A 50 43.68 -21.75 10.31
C GLN A 50 42.87 -21.56 11.58
N ARG A 51 42.27 -22.64 12.07
CA ARG A 51 41.55 -22.60 13.35
C ARG A 51 42.56 -22.36 14.46
N THR A 52 42.22 -21.47 15.39
CA THR A 52 43.07 -21.18 16.54
C THR A 52 42.26 -21.17 17.82
N ALA A 53 42.95 -21.34 18.95
CA ALA A 53 42.38 -21.30 20.27
C ALA A 53 43.36 -20.62 21.23
N SER A 54 42.85 -19.76 22.11
CA SER A 54 43.62 -19.23 23.23
C SER A 54 43.75 -20.28 24.34
N GLU A 55 44.71 -20.12 25.25
CA GLU A 55 44.80 -20.99 26.44
C GLU A 55 43.50 -21.00 27.26
N TYR A 56 42.81 -19.87 27.33
CA TYR A 56 41.52 -19.76 28.00
C TYR A 56 40.45 -20.62 27.33
N ASP A 57 40.41 -20.66 26.00
CA ASP A 57 39.47 -21.50 25.26
C ASP A 57 39.75 -22.98 25.48
N LEU A 58 41.02 -23.37 25.43
CA LEU A 58 41.46 -24.75 25.66
C LEU A 58 41.13 -25.21 27.08
N LYS A 59 41.17 -24.31 28.07
CA LYS A 59 40.70 -24.57 29.43
C LYS A 59 39.18 -24.76 29.48
N ARG A 60 38.39 -23.90 28.81
CA ARG A 60 36.92 -24.07 28.71
C ARG A 60 36.50 -25.34 27.99
N ALA A 61 37.25 -25.78 26.97
CA ALA A 61 36.98 -27.00 26.23
C ALA A 61 36.93 -28.26 27.13
N LYS A 62 37.61 -28.22 28.29
CA LYS A 62 37.62 -29.33 29.25
C LYS A 62 36.34 -29.42 30.09
N THR A 63 35.67 -28.29 30.33
CA THR A 63 34.48 -28.20 31.18
C THR A 63 33.18 -28.02 30.39
N GLU A 64 33.25 -27.48 29.18
CA GLU A 64 32.08 -27.19 28.34
C GLU A 64 32.13 -27.97 27.02
N LYS A 65 30.95 -28.36 26.50
CA LYS A 65 30.83 -29.10 25.24
C LYS A 65 31.36 -28.35 24.01
N SER A 66 31.47 -27.03 24.06
CA SER A 66 31.95 -26.20 22.95
C SER A 66 32.46 -24.86 23.46
N PHE A 67 33.50 -24.32 22.82
CA PHE A 67 34.03 -22.98 23.08
C PHE A 67 33.94 -22.09 21.82
N PRO A 68 34.04 -20.75 21.96
CA PRO A 68 33.98 -19.85 20.81
C PRO A 68 35.09 -20.11 19.79
N VAL A 69 34.72 -20.28 18.52
CA VAL A 69 35.64 -20.54 17.42
C VAL A 69 36.32 -19.25 16.99
N ARG A 70 37.65 -19.33 16.83
CA ARG A 70 38.52 -18.28 16.29
C ARG A 70 39.30 -18.84 15.11
N ALA A 71 39.58 -18.00 14.12
CA ALA A 71 40.36 -18.37 12.95
C ALA A 71 41.26 -17.22 12.53
N VAL A 72 42.46 -17.55 12.05
CA VAL A 72 43.38 -16.60 11.42
C VAL A 72 43.27 -16.75 9.92
N ASN A 73 43.00 -15.66 9.22
CA ASN A 73 43.10 -15.62 7.77
C ASN A 73 44.59 -15.73 7.39
N ARG A 74 44.95 -16.72 6.57
CA ARG A 74 46.35 -16.98 6.19
C ARG A 74 46.84 -16.12 5.03
N ASP A 75 45.92 -15.47 4.32
CA ASP A 75 46.23 -14.54 3.25
C ASP A 75 46.49 -13.12 3.82
N THR A 76 45.73 -12.70 4.84
CA THR A 76 45.83 -11.35 5.43
C THR A 76 46.51 -11.30 6.81
N GLY A 77 46.60 -12.43 7.50
CA GLY A 77 47.07 -12.50 8.90
C GLY A 77 46.02 -12.08 9.94
N GLU A 78 44.80 -11.70 9.54
CA GLU A 78 43.77 -11.20 10.44
C GLU A 78 43.20 -12.30 11.36
N LEU A 79 43.18 -12.05 12.67
CA LEU A 79 42.51 -12.91 13.65
C LEU A 79 41.03 -12.53 13.79
N VAL A 80 40.14 -13.45 13.44
CA VAL A 80 38.69 -13.26 13.48
C VAL A 80 38.06 -14.09 14.60
N ALA A 81 37.20 -13.46 15.39
CA ALA A 81 36.41 -14.14 16.42
C ALA A 81 35.13 -14.72 15.79
N VAL A 82 35.30 -15.75 14.94
CA VAL A 82 34.28 -16.26 14.02
C VAL A 82 32.92 -16.49 14.68
N THR A 83 32.83 -17.18 15.82
CA THR A 83 31.53 -17.42 16.48
C THR A 83 30.84 -16.12 16.92
N ARG A 84 31.60 -15.17 17.47
CA ARG A 84 31.06 -13.88 17.93
C ARG A 84 30.59 -13.05 16.74
N ASP A 85 31.42 -12.99 15.70
CA ASP A 85 31.18 -12.13 14.55
C ASP A 85 30.05 -12.69 13.67
N GLU A 86 29.95 -14.02 13.51
CA GLU A 86 28.81 -14.70 12.86
C GLU A 86 27.53 -14.47 13.67
N THR A 87 27.56 -14.60 15.00
CA THR A 87 26.39 -14.33 15.85
C THR A 87 25.93 -12.88 15.70
N ALA A 88 26.86 -11.93 15.64
CA ALA A 88 26.52 -10.54 15.41
C ALA A 88 25.87 -10.33 14.03
N ALA A 89 26.45 -10.91 12.98
CA ALA A 89 25.95 -10.81 11.61
C ALA A 89 24.57 -11.48 11.42
N PHE A 90 24.35 -12.63 12.05
CA PHE A 90 23.04 -13.30 12.06
C PHE A 90 21.94 -12.38 12.61
N TRP A 91 22.20 -11.72 13.74
CA TRP A 91 21.22 -10.82 14.33
C TRP A 91 21.06 -9.52 13.53
N ASP A 92 22.12 -9.01 12.90
CA ASP A 92 22.03 -7.86 11.99
C ASP A 92 21.12 -8.20 10.80
N TRP A 93 21.33 -9.37 10.17
CA TRP A 93 20.50 -9.90 9.07
C TRP A 93 19.04 -10.12 9.50
N ALA A 94 18.81 -10.83 10.60
CA ALA A 94 17.45 -11.16 11.06
C ALA A 94 16.63 -9.90 11.39
N VAL A 95 17.26 -8.88 11.97
CA VAL A 95 16.61 -7.59 12.27
C VAL A 95 16.21 -6.87 10.98
N VAL A 96 17.13 -6.76 10.02
CA VAL A 96 16.87 -6.09 8.74
C VAL A 96 15.76 -6.80 7.97
N GLU A 97 15.83 -8.12 7.83
CA GLU A 97 14.85 -8.87 7.04
C GLU A 97 13.45 -8.89 7.67
N VAL A 98 13.33 -9.05 9.00
CA VAL A 98 12.01 -8.99 9.64
C VAL A 98 11.40 -7.60 9.50
N LEU A 99 12.18 -6.53 9.71
CA LEU A 99 11.68 -5.16 9.51
C LEU A 99 11.25 -4.92 8.05
N ARG A 100 12.02 -5.41 7.08
CA ARG A 100 11.75 -5.30 5.65
C ARG A 100 10.46 -6.01 5.25
N HIS A 101 10.27 -7.24 5.71
CA HIS A 101 9.17 -8.09 5.28
C HIS A 101 7.88 -7.91 6.07
N ALA A 102 7.93 -7.34 7.29
CA ALA A 102 6.75 -7.19 8.14
C ALA A 102 6.39 -5.72 8.45
N GLY A 103 7.26 -4.75 8.12
CA GLY A 103 6.99 -3.33 8.38
C GLY A 103 6.72 -3.00 9.85
N LEU A 104 7.36 -3.74 10.77
CA LEU A 104 7.14 -3.58 12.21
C LEU A 104 7.71 -2.26 12.73
N ARG A 105 7.09 -1.74 13.79
CA ARG A 105 7.72 -0.73 14.66
C ARG A 105 8.87 -1.36 15.42
N ILE A 106 9.77 -0.52 15.95
CA ILE A 106 10.93 -1.01 16.68
C ILE A 106 10.52 -1.70 17.98
N GLU A 107 9.50 -1.18 18.66
CA GLU A 107 8.94 -1.76 19.88
C GLU A 107 8.31 -3.13 19.60
N GLU A 108 7.48 -3.21 18.54
CA GLU A 108 6.83 -4.45 18.09
C GLU A 108 7.87 -5.56 17.80
N LEU A 109 8.98 -5.22 17.14
CA LEU A 109 10.07 -6.18 16.89
C LEU A 109 10.65 -6.72 18.20
N THR A 110 10.85 -5.87 19.21
CA THR A 110 11.39 -6.27 20.52
C THR A 110 10.40 -7.06 21.37
N GLU A 111 9.11 -6.99 21.04
CA GLU A 111 8.03 -7.68 21.72
C GLU A 111 7.63 -9.00 21.05
N LEU A 112 8.17 -9.32 19.86
CA LEU A 112 7.90 -10.59 19.19
C LEU A 112 8.37 -11.76 20.06
N THR A 113 7.46 -12.71 20.28
CA THR A 113 7.74 -13.96 21.02
C THR A 113 7.49 -15.17 20.15
N HIS A 114 7.87 -16.36 20.61
CA HIS A 114 7.50 -17.60 19.95
C HIS A 114 5.96 -17.78 19.86
N LEU A 115 5.19 -17.17 20.78
CA LEU A 115 3.72 -17.17 20.77
C LEU A 115 3.11 -16.26 19.69
N SER A 116 3.91 -15.34 19.15
CA SER A 116 3.51 -14.50 18.01
C SER A 116 3.41 -15.29 16.71
N VAL A 117 3.95 -16.52 16.64
CA VAL A 117 3.89 -17.37 15.44
C VAL A 117 2.71 -18.33 15.55
N ARG A 118 1.74 -18.20 14.64
CA ARG A 118 0.56 -19.08 14.58
C ARG A 118 0.43 -19.72 13.21
N ASN A 119 -0.10 -20.93 13.17
CA ASN A 119 -0.49 -21.57 11.93
C ASN A 119 -2.01 -21.43 11.76
N TYR A 120 -2.45 -20.98 10.60
CA TYR A 120 -3.86 -20.96 10.23
C TYR A 120 -4.07 -21.93 9.07
N GLN A 121 -4.87 -22.96 9.34
CA GLN A 121 -5.28 -23.91 8.32
C GLN A 121 -6.56 -23.40 7.67
N ARG A 122 -6.50 -23.18 6.36
CA ARG A 122 -7.66 -22.82 5.54
C ARG A 122 -8.57 -24.03 5.36
N PRO A 123 -9.87 -23.83 5.03
CA PRO A 123 -10.80 -24.93 4.76
C PRO A 123 -10.37 -25.88 3.64
N ASN A 124 -9.54 -25.41 2.69
CA ASN A 124 -8.96 -26.21 1.61
C ASN A 124 -7.75 -27.07 2.05
N GLY A 125 -7.36 -27.02 3.33
CA GLY A 125 -6.22 -27.76 3.88
C GLY A 125 -4.87 -27.02 3.81
N GLU A 126 -4.79 -25.87 3.15
CA GLU A 126 -3.57 -25.05 3.06
C GLU A 126 -3.22 -24.41 4.41
N VAL A 127 -1.96 -24.53 4.82
CA VAL A 127 -1.46 -23.94 6.07
C VAL A 127 -0.74 -22.63 5.77
N VAL A 128 -1.27 -21.53 6.30
CA VAL A 128 -0.66 -20.20 6.25
C VAL A 128 -0.05 -19.88 7.60
N ALA A 129 1.23 -19.55 7.62
CA ALA A 129 1.89 -19.07 8.82
C ALA A 129 1.55 -17.58 9.04
N LEU A 130 1.13 -17.24 10.26
CA LEU A 130 0.69 -15.92 10.67
C LEU A 130 1.62 -15.36 11.74
N LEU A 131 1.98 -14.10 11.60
CA LEU A 131 2.69 -13.33 12.62
C LEU A 131 1.69 -12.42 13.34
N VAL A 132 1.41 -12.73 14.60
CA VAL A 132 0.55 -11.94 15.48
C VAL A 132 1.40 -10.89 16.18
N VAL A 133 1.08 -9.62 15.90
CA VAL A 133 1.76 -8.47 16.48
C VAL A 133 0.88 -7.91 17.59
N THR A 134 1.38 -7.97 18.82
CA THR A 134 0.73 -7.45 20.01
C THR A 134 0.53 -5.93 19.88
N PRO A 135 -0.59 -5.38 20.36
CA PRO A 135 -0.82 -3.94 20.32
C PRO A 135 0.23 -3.17 21.11
N SER A 136 0.78 -2.12 20.49
CA SER A 136 1.52 -1.06 21.20
C SER A 136 0.55 0.03 21.66
N LYS A 137 1.01 0.98 22.50
CA LYS A 137 0.23 2.04 23.19
C LYS A 137 -0.84 2.78 22.38
N THR A 138 -0.78 2.77 21.05
CA THR A 138 -1.71 3.46 20.14
C THR A 138 -2.26 2.59 19.01
N ASP A 139 -1.95 1.29 18.97
CA ASP A 139 -2.31 0.39 17.87
C ASP A 139 -3.24 -0.74 18.34
N ARG A 140 -3.91 -1.38 17.38
CA ARG A 140 -4.65 -2.63 17.61
C ARG A 140 -3.75 -3.83 17.39
N GLU A 141 -4.10 -4.94 18.04
CA GLU A 141 -3.56 -6.25 17.67
C GLU A 141 -3.79 -6.47 16.18
N ARG A 142 -2.75 -6.93 15.48
CA ARG A 142 -2.84 -7.20 14.05
C ARG A 142 -2.12 -8.47 13.69
N VAL A 143 -2.60 -9.08 12.62
CA VAL A 143 -2.09 -10.35 12.12
C VAL A 143 -1.55 -10.13 10.72
N ILE A 144 -0.29 -10.50 10.52
CA ILE A 144 0.41 -10.39 9.25
C ILE A 144 0.55 -11.81 8.69
N PRO A 145 -0.11 -12.15 7.57
CA PRO A 145 0.22 -13.36 6.82
C PRO A 145 1.69 -13.32 6.41
N MET A 146 2.47 -14.32 6.80
CA MET A 146 3.89 -14.33 6.48
C MET A 146 4.10 -14.72 5.03
N SER A 147 4.88 -13.92 4.30
CA SER A 147 5.47 -14.35 3.03
C SER A 147 6.46 -15.49 3.27
N ALA A 148 6.87 -16.19 2.21
CA ALA A 148 7.85 -17.26 2.30
C ALA A 148 9.18 -16.77 2.92
N GLU A 149 9.60 -15.55 2.58
CA GLU A 149 10.80 -14.90 3.07
C GLU A 149 10.68 -14.53 4.55
N LEU A 150 9.57 -13.92 4.97
CA LEU A 150 9.35 -13.60 6.39
C LEU A 150 9.34 -14.87 7.24
N PHE A 151 8.63 -15.90 6.77
CA PHE A 151 8.59 -17.20 7.43
C PHE A 151 9.98 -17.82 7.52
N HIS A 152 10.78 -17.75 6.44
CA HIS A 152 12.15 -18.26 6.44
C HIS A 152 12.98 -17.63 7.56
N VAL A 153 12.95 -16.30 7.67
CA VAL A 153 13.78 -15.56 8.65
C VAL A 153 13.35 -15.87 10.08
N ILE A 154 12.04 -15.85 10.36
CA ILE A 154 11.49 -16.22 11.68
C ILE A 154 11.87 -17.67 12.02
N ALA A 155 11.77 -18.59 11.07
CA ALA A 155 12.16 -19.97 11.26
C ALA A 155 13.66 -20.13 11.52
N GLN A 156 14.54 -19.34 10.89
CA GLN A 156 15.98 -19.33 11.21
C GLN A 156 16.24 -18.86 12.64
N VAL A 157 15.54 -17.81 13.11
CA VAL A 157 15.65 -17.33 14.50
C VAL A 157 15.25 -18.40 15.49
N ILE A 158 14.10 -19.05 15.27
CA ILE A 158 13.62 -20.14 16.13
C ILE A 158 14.60 -21.34 16.09
N ARG A 159 15.05 -21.75 14.90
CA ARG A 159 16.02 -22.84 14.75
C ARG A 159 17.33 -22.55 15.49
N ARG A 160 17.84 -21.31 15.44
CA ARG A 160 19.08 -20.94 16.13
C ARG A 160 18.94 -21.08 17.65
N HIS A 161 17.83 -20.63 18.21
CA HIS A 161 17.55 -20.82 19.64
C HIS A 161 17.44 -22.30 19.98
N ARG A 162 16.63 -23.06 19.24
CA ARG A 162 16.42 -24.50 19.48
C ARG A 162 17.69 -25.34 19.30
N ALA A 163 18.57 -24.98 18.38
CA ALA A 163 19.85 -25.66 18.19
C ALA A 163 20.74 -25.56 19.44
N THR A 164 20.64 -24.45 20.18
CA THR A 164 21.45 -24.21 21.37
C THR A 164 20.76 -24.69 22.66
N TYR A 165 19.44 -24.52 22.75
CA TYR A 165 18.68 -24.67 24.01
C TYR A 165 17.53 -25.67 23.93
N GLY A 166 17.29 -26.32 22.79
CA GLY A 166 16.14 -27.21 22.53
C GLY A 166 14.81 -26.47 22.30
N THR A 167 14.61 -25.34 22.98
CA THR A 167 13.45 -24.45 22.89
C THR A 167 13.89 -22.99 22.68
N VAL A 168 12.93 -22.08 22.51
CA VAL A 168 13.20 -20.63 22.63
C VAL A 168 13.27 -20.30 24.12
N PRO A 169 14.44 -19.92 24.66
CA PRO A 169 14.58 -19.65 26.09
C PRO A 169 13.75 -18.42 26.49
N ILE A 170 13.27 -18.39 27.73
CA ILE A 170 12.62 -17.20 28.29
C ILE A 170 13.65 -16.10 28.57
N ALA A 171 13.25 -14.85 28.39
CA ALA A 171 14.09 -13.69 28.66
C ALA A 171 13.26 -12.58 29.30
N SER A 172 13.86 -11.82 30.21
CA SER A 172 13.23 -10.61 30.75
C SER A 172 13.36 -9.46 29.75
N ARG A 173 12.34 -8.59 29.71
CA ARG A 173 12.34 -7.35 28.92
C ARG A 173 12.06 -6.19 29.86
N TYR A 174 12.80 -5.11 29.71
CA TYR A 174 12.52 -3.86 30.40
C TYR A 174 11.62 -2.99 29.53
N ASP A 175 10.42 -2.65 30.02
CA ASP A 175 9.57 -1.67 29.37
C ASP A 175 10.06 -0.26 29.71
N VAL A 176 10.65 0.42 28.73
CA VAL A 176 11.21 1.76 28.92
C VAL A 176 10.16 2.83 29.22
N HIS A 177 8.91 2.59 28.85
CA HIS A 177 7.85 3.57 29.03
C HIS A 177 7.15 3.42 30.38
N GLU A 178 6.86 2.18 30.78
CA GLU A 178 6.28 1.88 32.09
C GLU A 178 7.36 1.80 33.18
N LYS A 179 8.63 1.73 32.78
CA LYS A 179 9.81 1.64 33.65
C LYS A 179 9.82 0.38 34.53
N VAL A 180 9.19 -0.70 34.05
CA VAL A 180 9.07 -1.98 34.76
C VAL A 180 9.66 -3.13 33.97
N TRP A 181 10.14 -4.15 34.68
CA TRP A 181 10.51 -5.42 34.08
C TRP A 181 9.26 -6.26 33.81
N CYS A 182 9.06 -6.63 32.55
CA CYS A 182 7.98 -7.53 32.17
C CYS A 182 8.28 -8.97 32.60
N PRO A 183 7.24 -9.79 32.81
CA PRO A 183 7.40 -11.23 33.01
C PRO A 183 8.27 -11.87 31.91
N PRO A 184 9.12 -12.86 32.25
CA PRO A 184 9.92 -13.56 31.26
C PRO A 184 9.05 -14.27 30.23
N LEU A 185 9.32 -14.02 28.95
CA LEU A 185 8.63 -14.64 27.82
C LEU A 185 9.65 -15.16 26.79
N PRO A 186 9.26 -16.09 25.91
CA PRO A 186 10.15 -16.62 24.87
C PRO A 186 10.31 -15.62 23.71
N TYR A 187 10.92 -14.46 23.98
CA TYR A 187 11.18 -13.41 22.98
C TYR A 187 12.04 -13.95 21.83
N LEU A 188 11.75 -13.58 20.59
CA LEU A 188 12.53 -14.04 19.45
C LEU A 188 13.89 -13.34 19.37
N PHE A 189 13.91 -12.03 19.61
CA PHE A 189 15.11 -11.20 19.56
C PHE A 189 15.70 -11.04 20.95
N GLN A 190 16.82 -11.72 21.20
CA GLN A 190 17.45 -11.76 22.50
C GLN A 190 18.94 -11.45 22.41
N THR A 191 19.48 -10.82 23.45
CA THR A 191 20.92 -10.66 23.67
C THR A 191 21.36 -11.41 24.92
N GLN A 192 22.59 -11.90 24.91
CA GLN A 192 23.27 -12.41 26.09
C GLN A 192 24.11 -11.27 26.68
N THR A 193 23.84 -10.89 27.93
CA THR A 193 24.63 -9.90 28.68
C THR A 193 25.19 -10.59 29.91
N GLY A 194 26.48 -10.98 29.85
CA GLY A 194 27.07 -11.82 30.89
C GLY A 194 26.38 -13.18 30.97
N LEU A 195 25.92 -13.56 32.16
CA LEU A 195 25.20 -14.82 32.39
C LEU A 195 23.69 -14.70 32.10
N GLU A 196 23.16 -13.48 32.02
CA GLU A 196 21.74 -13.25 31.84
C GLU A 196 21.35 -13.08 30.37
N ARG A 197 20.12 -13.51 30.09
CA ARG A 197 19.48 -13.41 28.79
C ARG A 197 18.33 -12.44 28.86
N GLN A 198 18.37 -11.46 27.97
CA GLN A 198 17.41 -10.37 27.94
C GLN A 198 16.90 -10.18 26.52
N ALA A 199 15.65 -9.75 26.39
CA ALA A 199 15.13 -9.30 25.11
C ALA A 199 15.97 -8.12 24.59
N MET A 200 16.18 -8.01 23.27
CA MET A 200 16.90 -6.87 22.72
C MET A 200 16.13 -5.58 23.02
N SER A 201 16.84 -4.53 23.47
CA SER A 201 16.25 -3.20 23.61
C SER A 201 16.10 -2.51 22.24
N THR A 202 15.21 -1.52 22.16
CA THR A 202 15.09 -0.65 20.97
C THR A 202 16.41 0.04 20.63
N THR A 203 17.18 0.47 21.65
CA THR A 203 18.52 1.04 21.48
C THR A 203 19.51 0.04 20.88
N THR A 204 19.43 -1.23 21.26
CA THR A 204 20.28 -2.29 20.69
C THR A 204 19.99 -2.46 19.20
N ILE A 205 18.71 -2.53 18.82
CA ILE A 205 18.27 -2.63 17.42
C ILE A 205 18.73 -1.40 16.62
N TRP A 206 18.51 -0.20 17.14
CA TRP A 206 18.95 1.04 16.50
C TRP A 206 20.48 1.07 16.27
N ARG A 207 21.27 0.66 17.27
CA ARG A 207 22.73 0.61 17.16
C ARG A 207 23.19 -0.38 16.08
N ARG A 208 22.52 -1.53 15.96
CA ARG A 208 22.79 -2.52 14.90
C ARG A 208 22.53 -1.96 13.51
N LEU A 209 21.36 -1.35 13.30
CA LEU A 209 21.02 -0.72 12.02
C LEU A 209 22.01 0.38 11.63
N ARG A 210 22.35 1.26 12.59
CA ARG A 210 23.34 2.32 12.37
C ARG A 210 24.72 1.75 12.04
N LYS A 211 25.17 0.72 12.75
CA LYS A 211 26.44 0.03 12.48
C LYS A 211 26.48 -0.52 11.06
N CYS A 212 25.44 -1.19 10.60
CA CYS A 212 25.38 -1.73 9.24
C CYS A 212 25.51 -0.62 8.19
N CYS A 213 24.82 0.51 8.38
CA CYS A 213 24.94 1.66 7.49
C CYS A 213 26.36 2.27 7.50
N THR A 214 26.98 2.41 8.69
CA THR A 214 28.35 2.92 8.82
C THR A 214 29.38 2.01 8.17
N GLU A 215 29.23 0.69 8.30
CA GLU A 215 30.10 -0.27 7.63
C GLU A 215 29.93 -0.21 6.11
N LEU A 216 28.68 -0.13 5.62
CA LEU A 216 28.40 -0.05 4.19
C LEU A 216 28.92 1.24 3.55
N ALA A 217 28.90 2.35 4.30
CA ALA A 217 29.44 3.64 3.86
C ALA A 217 30.95 3.60 3.52
N LYS A 218 31.69 2.58 3.95
CA LYS A 218 33.11 2.40 3.59
C LYS A 218 33.30 2.01 2.12
N THR A 219 32.34 1.33 1.52
CA THR A 219 32.39 0.87 0.12
C THR A 219 31.33 1.51 -0.77
N HIS A 220 30.31 2.13 -0.18
CA HIS A 220 29.18 2.76 -0.87
C HIS A 220 29.02 4.23 -0.44
N PRO A 221 29.51 5.20 -1.24
CA PRO A 221 29.41 6.64 -0.93
C PRO A 221 27.99 7.13 -0.64
N GLU A 222 26.97 6.52 -1.25
CA GLU A 222 25.55 6.81 -1.04
C GLU A 222 25.06 6.55 0.40
N PHE A 223 25.81 5.76 1.19
CA PHE A 223 25.54 5.54 2.61
C PHE A 223 26.23 6.55 3.55
N VAL A 224 27.08 7.45 3.04
CA VAL A 224 27.74 8.48 3.86
C VAL A 224 26.70 9.45 4.43
N GLY A 225 26.58 9.48 5.76
CA GLY A 225 25.56 10.27 6.46
C GLY A 225 24.14 9.70 6.38
N THR A 226 23.91 8.62 5.63
CA THR A 226 22.62 7.95 5.52
C THR A 226 22.48 6.85 6.56
N THR A 227 21.37 6.86 7.29
CA THR A 227 21.00 5.81 8.23
C THR A 227 19.58 5.31 7.98
N PHE A 228 19.37 4.02 8.24
CA PHE A 228 18.06 3.39 8.32
C PHE A 228 17.60 3.27 9.77
N SER A 229 16.37 3.68 10.02
CA SER A 229 15.62 3.38 11.25
C SER A 229 14.57 2.32 10.97
N ALA A 230 14.07 1.64 12.00
CA ALA A 230 12.94 0.70 11.86
C ALA A 230 11.72 1.36 11.17
N HIS A 231 11.48 2.64 11.46
CA HIS A 231 10.41 3.40 10.83
C HIS A 231 10.63 3.58 9.32
N ASP A 232 11.87 3.64 8.84
CA ASP A 232 12.15 3.71 7.40
C ASP A 232 11.73 2.43 6.67
N PHE A 233 12.04 1.25 7.25
CA PHE A 233 11.57 -0.04 6.71
C PHE A 233 10.06 -0.13 6.66
N ARG A 234 9.40 0.25 7.76
CA ARG A 234 7.93 0.29 7.82
C ARG A 234 7.32 1.16 6.73
N ARG A 235 7.93 2.30 6.44
CA ARG A 235 7.46 3.23 5.41
C ARG A 235 7.67 2.68 4.01
N ILE A 236 8.82 2.04 3.75
CA ILE A 236 9.09 1.38 2.48
C ILE A 236 8.08 0.24 2.27
N PHE A 237 7.92 -0.64 3.28
CA PHE A 237 6.94 -1.72 3.26
C PHE A 237 5.51 -1.22 3.00
N ALA A 238 5.07 -0.15 3.69
CA ALA A 238 3.76 0.44 3.46
C ALA A 238 3.59 0.99 2.04
N THR A 239 4.64 1.59 1.48
CA THR A 239 4.65 2.12 0.10
C THR A 239 4.56 0.96 -0.90
N ASP A 240 5.34 -0.10 -0.71
CA ASP A 240 5.34 -1.28 -1.58
C ASP A 240 3.98 -2.02 -1.56
N LEU A 241 3.34 -2.12 -0.39
CA LEU A 241 1.99 -2.71 -0.28
C LEU A 241 0.95 -1.91 -1.09
N VAL A 242 0.95 -0.59 -0.96
CA VAL A 242 0.02 0.26 -1.71
C VAL A 242 0.32 0.21 -3.20
N ASN A 243 1.60 0.24 -3.59
CA ASN A 243 2.03 0.24 -4.98
C ASN A 243 1.82 -1.10 -5.70
N SER A 244 1.76 -2.21 -4.95
CA SER A 244 1.39 -3.53 -5.49
C SER A 244 -0.13 -3.70 -5.68
N GLY A 245 -0.92 -2.65 -5.47
CA GLY A 245 -2.37 -2.64 -5.69
C GLY A 245 -3.18 -3.15 -4.49
N LEU A 246 -2.56 -3.33 -3.32
CA LEU A 246 -3.30 -3.74 -2.12
C LEU A 246 -4.28 -2.62 -1.72
N PRO A 247 -5.59 -2.92 -1.52
CA PRO A 247 -6.54 -1.92 -1.09
C PRO A 247 -6.08 -1.20 0.19
N ILE A 248 -6.14 0.13 0.18
CA ILE A 248 -5.58 0.99 1.22
C ILE A 248 -6.09 0.66 2.64
N HIS A 249 -7.34 0.21 2.77
CA HIS A 249 -7.91 -0.19 4.05
C HIS A 249 -7.31 -1.51 4.59
N ILE A 250 -6.95 -2.45 3.71
CA ILE A 250 -6.24 -3.69 4.08
C ILE A 250 -4.79 -3.36 4.46
N GLY A 251 -4.11 -2.51 3.70
CA GLY A 251 -2.77 -2.02 4.04
C GLY A 251 -2.74 -1.30 5.39
N ALA A 252 -3.76 -0.48 5.69
CA ALA A 252 -3.92 0.16 6.99
C ALA A 252 -4.10 -0.86 8.14
N ALA A 253 -4.88 -1.93 7.91
CA ALA A 253 -5.07 -3.00 8.89
C ALA A 253 -3.79 -3.81 9.15
N LEU A 254 -3.03 -4.17 8.10
CA LEU A 254 -1.73 -4.85 8.22
C LEU A 254 -0.68 -4.01 8.95
N LEU A 255 -0.77 -2.68 8.84
CA LEU A 255 0.04 -1.74 9.58
C LEU A 255 -0.55 -1.40 10.96
N GLY A 256 -1.78 -1.77 11.29
CA GLY A 256 -2.40 -1.45 12.59
C GLY A 256 -2.78 0.02 12.75
N HIS A 257 -2.94 0.77 11.66
CA HIS A 257 -3.32 2.18 11.72
C HIS A 257 -4.79 2.34 12.14
N LEU A 258 -5.04 3.10 13.22
CA LEU A 258 -6.40 3.47 13.64
C LEU A 258 -7.11 4.42 12.66
N ASN A 259 -6.33 5.25 11.94
CA ASN A 259 -6.86 6.21 10.97
C ASN A 259 -6.29 5.90 9.57
N ILE A 260 -7.19 5.69 8.61
CA ILE A 260 -6.83 5.42 7.21
C ILE A 260 -6.07 6.58 6.55
N GLN A 261 -6.21 7.81 7.06
CA GLN A 261 -5.46 8.97 6.58
C GLN A 261 -3.94 8.79 6.72
N THR A 262 -3.49 8.06 7.74
CA THR A 262 -2.06 7.75 7.95
C THR A 262 -1.51 6.89 6.82
N THR A 263 -2.33 6.01 6.22
CA THR A 263 -1.93 5.18 5.07
C THR A 263 -2.04 5.93 3.75
N ARG A 264 -2.89 6.96 3.65
CA ARG A 264 -3.06 7.79 2.44
C ARG A 264 -1.78 8.50 2.03
N GLY A 265 -0.93 8.86 2.98
CA GLY A 265 0.38 9.48 2.72
C GLY A 265 1.36 8.62 1.91
N TYR A 266 1.14 7.31 1.82
CA TYR A 266 1.97 6.40 1.01
C TYR A 266 1.52 6.31 -0.46
N VAL A 267 0.26 6.66 -0.78
CA VAL A 267 -0.27 6.63 -2.16
C VAL A 267 0.39 7.69 -3.04
N ALA A 268 0.80 8.82 -2.45
CA ALA A 268 1.35 9.98 -3.16
C ALA A 268 2.87 9.93 -3.40
N VAL A 269 3.53 8.78 -3.17
CA VAL A 269 4.99 8.71 -3.24
C VAL A 269 5.48 8.71 -4.70
N PHE A 270 4.66 8.34 -5.68
CA PHE A 270 4.99 8.45 -7.12
C PHE A 270 3.75 8.81 -7.97
N ASP A 271 3.83 9.86 -8.79
CA ASP A 271 2.72 10.32 -9.64
C ASP A 271 2.37 9.32 -10.76
N ASP A 272 3.36 8.58 -11.27
CA ASP A 272 3.17 7.55 -12.30
C ASP A 272 2.25 6.40 -11.82
N ASP A 273 2.24 6.12 -10.52
CA ASP A 273 1.43 5.05 -9.94
C ASP A 273 -0.07 5.41 -9.92
N ILE A 274 -0.40 6.70 -9.78
CA ILE A 274 -1.80 7.17 -9.82
C ILE A 274 -2.36 6.98 -11.23
N VAL A 275 -1.58 7.35 -12.26
CA VAL A 275 -1.96 7.20 -13.67
C VAL A 275 -2.20 5.73 -14.00
N ARG A 276 -1.30 4.84 -13.57
CA ARG A 276 -1.42 3.39 -13.78
C ARG A 276 -2.65 2.79 -13.11
N HIS A 277 -2.89 3.11 -11.83
CA HIS A 277 -4.08 2.60 -11.12
C HIS A 277 -5.38 3.14 -11.75
N TYR A 278 -5.39 4.40 -12.19
CA TYR A 278 -6.53 4.98 -12.89
C TYR A 278 -6.79 4.28 -14.23
N GLN A 279 -5.75 4.02 -15.02
CA GLN A 279 -5.87 3.25 -16.27
C GLN A 279 -6.40 1.83 -16.03
N GLN A 280 -5.84 1.10 -15.06
CA GLN A 280 -6.32 -0.24 -14.70
C GLN A 280 -7.79 -0.25 -14.24
N PHE A 281 -8.20 0.75 -13.46
CA PHE A 281 -9.61 0.91 -13.06
C PHE A 281 -10.53 1.14 -14.27
N LEU A 282 -10.10 1.97 -15.23
CA LEU A 282 -10.84 2.19 -16.47
C LEU A 282 -10.93 0.91 -17.31
N ASP A 283 -9.84 0.15 -17.41
CA ASP A 283 -9.80 -1.09 -18.20
C ASP A 283 -10.65 -2.20 -17.58
N GLN A 284 -10.64 -2.36 -16.24
CA GLN A 284 -11.54 -3.29 -15.56
C GLN A 284 -13.01 -2.92 -15.79
N ARG A 285 -13.36 -1.63 -15.77
CA ARG A 285 -14.74 -1.19 -16.07
C ARG A 285 -15.14 -1.43 -17.52
N ARG A 286 -14.19 -1.35 -18.45
CA ARG A 286 -14.43 -1.69 -19.87
C ARG A 286 -14.68 -3.19 -20.02
N GLN A 287 -13.92 -4.03 -19.33
CA GLN A 287 -14.11 -5.49 -19.35
C GLN A 287 -15.45 -5.95 -18.75
N LEU A 288 -16.03 -5.18 -17.82
CA LEU A 288 -17.33 -5.48 -17.21
C LEU A 288 -18.52 -5.08 -18.08
N ARG A 289 -18.31 -4.35 -19.19
CA ARG A 289 -19.38 -4.00 -20.12
C ARG A 289 -19.60 -5.15 -21.11
N PRO A 290 -20.86 -5.52 -21.41
CA PRO A 290 -21.15 -6.48 -22.45
C PRO A 290 -20.47 -6.08 -23.76
N GLU A 291 -19.87 -7.04 -24.45
CA GLU A 291 -19.21 -6.84 -25.76
C GLU A 291 -20.16 -6.20 -26.79
N GLU A 292 -21.45 -6.48 -26.65
CA GLU A 292 -22.56 -5.95 -27.45
C GLU A 292 -22.71 -4.42 -27.35
N GLU A 293 -22.26 -3.77 -26.26
CA GLU A 293 -22.26 -2.31 -26.14
C GLU A 293 -21.18 -1.63 -27.01
N TYR A 294 -20.21 -2.40 -27.51
CA TYR A 294 -19.09 -1.90 -28.32
C TYR A 294 -19.26 -2.16 -29.82
N ARG A 295 -20.37 -2.76 -30.26
CA ARG A 295 -20.63 -2.94 -31.69
C ARG A 295 -20.89 -1.60 -32.37
N ASP A 296 -20.47 -1.49 -33.62
CA ASP A 296 -20.84 -0.35 -34.44
C ASP A 296 -22.38 -0.35 -34.66
N PRO A 297 -23.04 0.81 -34.51
CA PRO A 297 -24.47 0.91 -34.79
C PRO A 297 -24.77 0.56 -36.26
N THR A 298 -25.85 -0.18 -36.50
CA THR A 298 -26.28 -0.45 -37.87
C THR A 298 -26.81 0.82 -38.53
N SER A 299 -26.88 0.84 -39.87
CA SER A 299 -27.42 1.96 -40.62
C SER A 299 -28.87 2.27 -40.24
N GLU A 300 -29.67 1.23 -39.97
CA GLU A 300 -31.07 1.34 -39.56
C GLU A 300 -31.21 1.96 -38.16
N GLU A 301 -30.40 1.53 -37.19
CA GLU A 301 -30.34 2.13 -35.85
C GLU A 301 -29.86 3.58 -35.87
N TRP A 302 -28.93 3.90 -36.78
CA TRP A 302 -28.50 5.27 -37.00
C TRP A 302 -29.63 6.14 -37.57
N SER A 303 -30.38 5.63 -38.54
CA SER A 303 -31.56 6.31 -39.07
C SER A 303 -32.65 6.49 -38.01
N GLU A 304 -32.94 5.47 -37.20
CA GLU A 304 -33.90 5.55 -36.11
C GLU A 304 -33.48 6.58 -35.05
N PHE A 305 -32.20 6.60 -34.67
CA PHE A 305 -31.64 7.59 -33.76
C PHE A 305 -31.72 9.01 -34.32
N GLN A 306 -31.50 9.19 -35.62
CA GLN A 306 -31.66 10.50 -36.29
C GLN A 306 -33.12 10.97 -36.29
N GLU A 307 -34.06 10.09 -36.67
CA GLU A 307 -35.49 10.38 -36.63
C GLU A 307 -35.98 10.69 -35.21
N HIS A 308 -35.37 10.10 -34.18
CA HIS A 308 -35.71 10.40 -32.79
C HIS A 308 -35.48 11.88 -32.44
N PHE A 309 -34.49 12.57 -33.02
CA PHE A 309 -34.31 14.01 -32.77
C PHE A 309 -35.48 14.84 -33.29
N ASP A 310 -36.03 14.47 -34.45
CA ASP A 310 -37.20 15.16 -35.02
C ASP A 310 -38.48 14.86 -34.25
N LYS A 311 -38.67 13.62 -33.80
CA LYS A 311 -39.79 13.21 -32.93
C LYS A 311 -39.77 13.89 -31.55
N ARG A 312 -38.66 14.51 -31.16
CA ARG A 312 -38.48 15.22 -29.87
C ARG A 312 -38.56 16.74 -29.97
N LYS A 313 -38.88 17.28 -31.14
CA LYS A 313 -39.27 18.69 -31.27
C LYS A 313 -40.65 18.88 -30.65
N VAL A 314 -40.73 19.80 -29.71
CA VAL A 314 -41.94 20.17 -28.97
C VAL A 314 -42.18 21.66 -29.15
N GLU A 315 -43.39 22.14 -28.84
CA GLU A 315 -43.83 23.52 -29.09
C GLU A 315 -42.77 24.58 -28.77
N LEU A 316 -42.12 24.50 -27.60
CA LEU A 316 -41.15 25.50 -27.12
C LEU A 316 -39.70 25.23 -27.53
N GLY A 317 -39.38 24.10 -28.16
CA GLY A 317 -38.00 23.73 -28.47
C GLY A 317 -37.76 22.22 -28.59
N SER A 318 -36.74 21.70 -27.93
CA SER A 318 -36.35 20.29 -28.02
C SER A 318 -36.28 19.62 -26.66
N CYS A 319 -36.70 18.35 -26.58
CA CYS A 319 -36.56 17.53 -25.38
C CYS A 319 -35.21 16.79 -25.37
N GLY A 320 -34.37 17.07 -24.37
CA GLY A 320 -33.06 16.42 -24.16
C GLY A 320 -33.12 15.05 -23.48
N ARG A 321 -34.29 14.39 -23.48
CA ARG A 321 -34.48 13.08 -22.85
C ARG A 321 -33.72 12.00 -23.66
N PRO A 322 -32.99 11.07 -23.01
CA PRO A 322 -32.23 10.05 -23.71
C PRO A 322 -33.06 9.18 -24.66
N TYR A 323 -32.42 8.71 -25.74
CA TYR A 323 -32.99 7.74 -26.68
C TYR A 323 -33.55 6.51 -25.94
N GLY A 324 -34.70 6.00 -26.40
CA GLY A 324 -35.35 4.82 -25.82
C GLY A 324 -36.10 5.04 -24.49
N THR A 325 -36.23 6.27 -23.98
CA THR A 325 -36.94 6.53 -22.72
C THR A 325 -38.31 7.22 -22.95
N PRO A 326 -39.45 6.59 -22.56
CA PRO A 326 -40.80 7.17 -22.75
C PRO A 326 -41.05 8.36 -21.80
N CYS A 327 -42.06 9.19 -22.09
CA CYS A 327 -42.50 10.27 -21.20
C CYS A 327 -43.95 10.05 -20.74
N ALA A 328 -44.19 10.02 -19.43
CA ALA A 328 -45.55 9.87 -18.88
C ALA A 328 -46.35 11.19 -18.83
N HIS A 329 -45.69 12.32 -19.11
CA HIS A 329 -46.25 13.68 -18.99
C HIS A 329 -46.14 14.42 -20.33
N GLU A 330 -46.45 13.73 -21.42
CA GLU A 330 -46.51 14.33 -22.75
C GLU A 330 -47.34 15.62 -22.68
N HIS A 331 -46.82 16.69 -23.28
CA HIS A 331 -47.40 18.04 -23.30
C HIS A 331 -47.32 18.88 -22.01
N ALA A 332 -46.71 18.39 -20.92
CA ALA A 332 -46.41 19.21 -19.71
C ALA A 332 -44.96 19.75 -19.68
N CYS A 333 -44.40 20.07 -20.85
CA CYS A 333 -42.95 20.27 -21.02
C CYS A 333 -42.38 21.49 -20.27
N ILE A 334 -43.18 22.50 -19.96
CA ILE A 334 -42.69 23.75 -19.35
C ILE A 334 -42.08 23.56 -17.95
N ARG A 335 -42.57 22.58 -17.20
CA ARG A 335 -42.00 22.18 -15.90
C ARG A 335 -40.88 21.16 -16.03
N CYS A 336 -40.67 20.60 -17.22
CA CYS A 336 -39.70 19.53 -17.43
C CYS A 336 -38.27 20.08 -17.46
N PRO A 337 -37.34 19.55 -16.65
CA PRO A 337 -35.95 19.99 -16.70
C PRO A 337 -35.29 19.68 -18.05
N MET A 338 -35.73 18.62 -18.73
CA MET A 338 -35.21 18.18 -20.02
C MET A 338 -35.63 19.06 -21.21
N LEU A 339 -36.55 20.03 -21.02
CA LEU A 339 -36.91 20.97 -22.07
C LEU A 339 -35.79 22.01 -22.28
N SER A 340 -35.21 22.00 -23.46
CA SER A 340 -34.35 23.06 -23.98
C SER A 340 -35.19 23.99 -24.85
N VAL A 341 -35.44 25.20 -24.36
CA VAL A 341 -36.24 26.20 -25.07
C VAL A 341 -35.44 26.78 -26.22
N ASN A 342 -36.02 26.81 -27.42
CA ASN A 342 -35.42 27.49 -28.56
C ASN A 342 -35.52 29.01 -28.34
N PRO A 343 -34.41 29.78 -28.49
CA PRO A 343 -34.44 31.23 -28.34
C PRO A 343 -35.50 31.96 -29.17
N THR A 344 -35.92 31.42 -30.32
CA THR A 344 -36.99 32.01 -31.15
C THR A 344 -38.38 31.95 -30.49
N MET A 345 -38.55 31.13 -29.44
CA MET A 345 -39.81 30.91 -28.74
C MET A 345 -39.99 31.80 -27.51
N LEU A 346 -39.10 32.79 -27.28
CA LEU A 346 -39.26 33.77 -26.20
C LEU A 346 -40.62 34.49 -26.22
N PRO A 347 -41.12 35.00 -27.37
CA PRO A 347 -42.45 35.64 -27.41
C PRO A 347 -43.57 34.69 -26.99
N ARG A 348 -43.46 33.40 -27.34
CA ARG A 348 -44.42 32.38 -26.94
C ARG A 348 -44.42 32.15 -25.43
N LEU A 349 -43.26 32.24 -24.77
CA LEU A 349 -43.20 32.20 -23.31
C LEU A 349 -43.87 33.41 -22.66
N ASP A 350 -43.84 34.59 -23.29
CA ASP A 350 -44.54 35.78 -22.79
C ASP A 350 -46.05 35.58 -22.85
N GLU A 351 -46.58 35.12 -24.00
CA GLU A 351 -48.00 34.78 -24.16
C GLU A 351 -48.50 33.76 -23.12
N LEU A 352 -47.71 32.70 -22.88
CA LEU A 352 -48.04 31.67 -21.90
C LEU A 352 -48.02 32.21 -20.46
N GLU A 353 -47.16 33.17 -20.15
CA GLU A 353 -47.14 33.80 -18.83
C GLU A 353 -48.40 34.63 -18.60
N ASP A 354 -48.79 35.44 -19.59
CA ASP A 354 -50.00 36.27 -19.50
C ASP A 354 -51.25 35.41 -19.29
N ASP A 355 -51.41 34.33 -20.07
CA ASP A 355 -52.51 33.37 -19.90
C ASP A 355 -52.51 32.72 -18.50
N LEU A 356 -51.34 32.29 -18.00
CA LEU A 356 -51.23 31.72 -16.65
C LEU A 356 -51.57 32.73 -15.57
N VAL A 357 -51.19 34.01 -15.73
CA VAL A 357 -51.55 35.07 -14.77
C VAL A 357 -53.06 35.31 -14.76
N THR A 358 -53.71 35.37 -15.93
CA THR A 358 -55.17 35.50 -16.03
C THR A 358 -55.88 34.30 -15.39
N ARG A 359 -55.43 33.07 -15.68
CA ARG A 359 -55.99 31.84 -15.06
C ARG A 359 -55.83 31.82 -13.55
N ARG A 360 -54.68 32.27 -13.04
CA ARG A 360 -54.43 32.38 -11.60
C ARG A 360 -55.43 33.34 -10.94
N GLN A 361 -55.68 34.50 -11.54
CA GLN A 361 -56.65 35.48 -11.02
C GLN A 361 -58.07 34.87 -10.97
N HIS A 362 -58.45 34.13 -12.00
CA HIS A 362 -59.73 33.42 -12.03
C HIS A 362 -59.81 32.34 -10.93
N ALA A 363 -58.78 31.51 -10.78
CA ALA A 363 -58.72 30.49 -9.74
C ALA A 363 -58.78 31.07 -8.32
N ILE A 364 -58.16 32.24 -8.09
CA ILE A 364 -58.27 32.99 -6.83
C ILE A 364 -59.71 33.43 -6.58
N ALA A 365 -60.38 34.03 -7.59
CA ALA A 365 -61.75 34.48 -7.47
C ALA A 365 -62.75 33.34 -7.18
N GLN A 366 -62.46 32.13 -7.68
CA GLN A 366 -63.27 30.92 -7.45
C GLN A 366 -62.86 30.13 -6.19
N GLY A 367 -61.77 30.51 -5.51
CA GLY A 367 -61.28 29.83 -4.31
C GLY A 367 -60.60 28.47 -4.55
N TRP A 368 -60.14 28.17 -5.77
CA TRP A 368 -59.50 26.90 -6.13
C TRP A 368 -58.02 26.85 -5.73
N LYS A 369 -57.76 26.66 -4.43
CA LYS A 369 -56.41 26.75 -3.85
C LYS A 369 -55.37 25.84 -4.54
N GLY A 370 -55.72 24.58 -4.85
CA GLY A 370 -54.79 23.66 -5.52
C GLY A 370 -54.44 24.07 -6.95
N GLU A 371 -55.37 24.71 -7.66
CA GLU A 371 -55.12 25.24 -9.01
C GLU A 371 -54.20 26.46 -8.95
N VAL A 372 -54.39 27.32 -7.96
CA VAL A 372 -53.50 28.47 -7.70
C VAL A 372 -52.06 27.99 -7.45
N GLU A 373 -51.85 27.00 -6.58
CA GLU A 373 -50.54 26.43 -6.30
C GLU A 373 -49.89 25.81 -7.56
N GLY A 374 -50.67 25.07 -8.35
CA GLY A 374 -50.21 24.50 -9.61
C GLY A 374 -49.79 25.56 -10.63
N ILE A 375 -50.57 26.62 -10.79
CA ILE A 375 -50.26 27.72 -11.72
C ILE A 375 -49.02 28.48 -11.26
N GLU A 376 -48.89 28.78 -9.97
CA GLU A 376 -47.70 29.46 -9.41
C GLU A 376 -46.42 28.67 -9.62
N LEU A 377 -46.48 27.34 -9.45
CA LEU A 377 -45.36 26.46 -9.75
C LEU A 377 -44.98 26.53 -11.25
N THR A 378 -45.99 26.51 -12.14
CA THR A 378 -45.76 26.62 -13.60
C THR A 378 -45.10 27.93 -13.98
N LEU A 379 -45.59 29.05 -13.44
CA LEU A 379 -45.03 30.38 -13.65
C LEU A 379 -43.56 30.45 -13.20
N THR A 380 -43.22 29.80 -12.08
CA THR A 380 -41.84 29.75 -11.59
C THR A 380 -40.91 29.05 -12.59
N PHE A 381 -41.32 27.88 -13.11
CA PHE A 381 -40.53 27.17 -14.11
C PHE A 381 -40.43 27.93 -15.43
N LEU A 382 -41.54 28.54 -15.89
CA LEU A 382 -41.59 29.36 -17.10
C LEU A 382 -40.57 30.50 -17.03
N ARG A 383 -40.61 31.30 -15.97
CA ARG A 383 -39.69 32.43 -15.75
C ARG A 383 -38.23 31.99 -15.68
N SER A 384 -37.97 30.87 -15.00
CA SER A 384 -36.63 30.29 -14.92
C SER A 384 -36.08 29.89 -16.29
N LYS A 385 -36.91 29.25 -17.13
CA LYS A 385 -36.54 28.90 -18.51
C LYS A 385 -36.31 30.12 -19.38
N ARG A 386 -37.15 31.16 -19.26
CA ARG A 386 -36.93 32.45 -19.97
C ARG A 386 -35.58 33.07 -19.59
N ALA A 387 -35.28 33.16 -18.29
CA ALA A 387 -34.01 33.67 -17.81
C ALA A 387 -32.81 32.83 -18.30
N GLN A 388 -32.96 31.50 -18.40
CA GLN A 388 -31.93 30.63 -18.97
C GLN A 388 -31.64 30.96 -20.44
N VAL A 389 -32.68 31.14 -21.26
CA VAL A 389 -32.55 31.49 -22.68
C VAL A 389 -31.84 32.84 -22.85
N HIS A 390 -32.22 33.87 -22.08
CA HIS A 390 -31.57 35.17 -22.12
C HIS A 390 -30.08 35.10 -21.75
N ARG A 391 -29.71 34.31 -20.72
CA ARG A 391 -28.31 34.09 -20.36
C ARG A 391 -27.53 33.40 -21.48
N SER A 392 -28.14 32.41 -22.13
CA SER A 392 -27.51 31.69 -23.25
C SER A 392 -27.29 32.57 -24.48
N GLN A 393 -28.15 33.55 -24.76
CA GLN A 393 -27.96 34.50 -25.86
C GLN A 393 -26.84 35.52 -25.62
N GLN A 394 -26.47 35.79 -24.36
CA GLN A 394 -25.40 36.72 -24.00
C GLN A 394 -23.99 36.10 -24.08
N LEU A 395 -23.90 34.77 -24.20
CA LEU A 395 -22.63 34.06 -24.29
C LEU A 395 -22.18 33.98 -25.76
N PRO A 396 -20.97 34.44 -26.11
CA PRO A 396 -20.47 34.31 -27.48
C PRO A 396 -20.28 32.83 -27.84
N PRO A 397 -20.56 32.42 -29.09
CA PRO A 397 -20.32 31.05 -29.53
C PRO A 397 -18.82 30.76 -29.46
N VAL A 398 -18.44 29.78 -28.65
CA VAL A 398 -17.06 29.29 -28.56
C VAL A 398 -16.87 28.23 -29.65
N ASN A 399 -16.00 28.51 -30.61
CA ASN A 399 -15.61 27.51 -31.59
C ASN A 399 -14.69 26.48 -30.93
N LEU A 400 -15.19 25.26 -30.74
CA LEU A 400 -14.45 24.18 -30.10
C LEU A 400 -13.51 23.42 -31.04
N GLY A 401 -13.51 23.74 -32.35
CA GLY A 401 -12.79 22.99 -33.37
C GLY A 401 -13.33 21.57 -33.51
N ILE A 402 -14.03 21.26 -34.60
CA ILE A 402 -14.49 19.89 -34.84
C ILE A 402 -13.25 19.04 -35.16
N PRO A 403 -12.92 17.99 -34.38
CA PRO A 403 -11.85 17.08 -34.73
C PRO A 403 -12.20 16.40 -36.06
N SER A 404 -11.38 16.64 -37.08
CA SER A 404 -11.51 16.02 -38.39
C SER A 404 -11.02 14.58 -38.28
N PHE A 405 -11.94 13.63 -38.12
CA PHE A 405 -11.61 12.22 -38.26
C PHE A 405 -11.45 11.91 -39.76
N PRO A 406 -10.30 11.40 -40.22
CA PRO A 406 -10.17 10.95 -41.60
C PRO A 406 -11.11 9.76 -41.79
N HIS A 407 -12.23 9.96 -42.50
CA HIS A 407 -13.00 8.86 -43.04
C HIS A 407 -12.11 8.11 -44.03
N SER A 408 -11.62 6.94 -43.65
CA SER A 408 -11.13 5.95 -44.60
C SER A 408 -12.32 5.58 -45.49
N ARG A 409 -12.30 6.05 -46.75
CA ARG A 409 -13.22 5.53 -47.77
C ARG A 409 -13.04 4.01 -47.83
N PRO A 410 -14.12 3.21 -47.84
CA PRO A 410 -14.01 1.81 -48.17
C PRO A 410 -13.50 1.72 -49.61
N THR A 411 -12.35 1.06 -49.79
CA THR A 411 -11.89 0.57 -51.08
C THR A 411 -12.97 -0.35 -51.65
N THR A 412 -13.61 0.11 -52.71
CA THR A 412 -14.45 -0.71 -53.58
C THR A 412 -13.51 -1.46 -54.51
N GLU A 413 -13.58 -2.80 -54.47
CA GLU A 413 -13.15 -3.67 -55.57
C GLU A 413 -14.11 -3.57 -56.76
#